data_AF-A0A6B2VA67-F1
#
_entry.id   AF-A0A6B2VA67-F1
#
_cell.length_a   1.000
_cell.length_b   1.000
_cell.length_c   1.000
_cell.angle_alpha   90.00
_cell.angle_beta   90.00
_cell.angle_gamma   90.00
#
_symmetry.space_group_name_H-M   'P 1'
#
loop_
_entity.id
_entity.type
_entity.pdbx_description
1 polymer ?
#
loop_
_entity_poly.entity_id
_entity_poly.type
_entity_poly.pdbx_seq_one_letter_code
_entity_poly.pdbx_strand_id
1 'polypeptide(L)'
;MEGTGQLRVTLLGAFQASRDGAVLPVPGARLRALLVRLALAGGHPVGRTGLIKAIWADDPPDEPAHALQALVSRLRRILGSADAVTRHAGGYRLAVDAADVDALRFEHLAAQGRDRLRSGDP
;
A
#
# COMPACT_ATOMS: atom_id res chain seq x y z
N MET A 1 23.10 -9.39 -8.22
CA MET A 1 21.63 -9.49 -8.03
C MET A 1 21.21 -8.21 -7.32
N GLU A 2 20.91 -7.17 -8.09
CA GLU A 2 20.52 -5.86 -7.55
C GLU A 2 19.20 -6.03 -6.81
N GLY A 3 19.26 -5.91 -5.49
CA GLY A 3 18.12 -6.07 -4.61
C GLY A 3 17.01 -5.11 -5.04
N THR A 4 15.80 -5.63 -5.17
CA THR A 4 14.62 -4.79 -5.27
C THR A 4 14.56 -3.94 -4.01
N GLY A 5 14.76 -2.64 -4.18
CA GLY A 5 14.80 -1.70 -3.07
C GLY A 5 13.60 -1.81 -2.13
N GLN A 6 13.85 -1.78 -0.83
CA GLN A 6 12.82 -1.96 0.21
C GLN A 6 11.84 -0.79 0.15
N LEU A 7 10.59 -1.07 -0.22
CA LEU A 7 9.50 -0.10 -0.23
C LEU A 7 8.99 0.09 1.20
N ARG A 8 8.93 1.34 1.65
CA ARG A 8 8.33 1.74 2.92
C ARG A 8 7.19 2.72 2.72
N VAL A 9 6.12 2.57 3.49
CA VAL A 9 4.96 3.46 3.47
C VAL A 9 4.68 3.93 4.89
N THR A 10 4.64 5.25 5.10
CA THR A 10 4.25 5.86 6.37
C THR A 10 2.90 6.56 6.26
N LEU A 11 2.00 6.24 7.18
CA LEU A 11 0.61 6.66 7.23
C LEU A 11 0.27 7.33 8.57
N LEU A 12 1.04 7.05 9.63
CA LEU A 12 0.85 7.62 10.96
C LEU A 12 1.51 9.01 11.00
N GLY A 13 0.82 9.98 10.40
CA GLY A 13 1.30 11.35 10.24
C GLY A 13 1.15 11.81 8.79
N ALA A 14 2.16 12.49 8.28
CA ALA A 14 2.19 12.83 6.86
C ALA A 14 2.42 11.57 6.01
N PHE A 15 1.55 11.35 5.03
CA PHE A 15 1.73 10.28 4.07
C PHE A 15 3.10 10.41 3.36
N GLN A 16 3.89 9.34 3.37
CA GLN A 16 5.13 9.24 2.61
C GLN A 16 5.31 7.82 2.06
N ALA A 17 5.88 7.73 0.86
CA ALA A 17 6.42 6.50 0.31
C ALA A 17 7.91 6.70 0.08
N SER A 18 8.72 5.69 0.36
CA SER A 18 10.14 5.70 0.06
C SER A 18 10.63 4.34 -0.40
N ARG A 19 11.70 4.32 -1.19
CA ARG A 19 12.41 3.10 -1.57
C ARG A 19 13.88 3.29 -1.22
N ASP A 20 14.44 2.37 -0.45
CA ASP A 20 15.82 2.45 0.06
C ASP A 20 16.13 3.80 0.72
N GLY A 21 15.14 4.35 1.44
CA GLY A 21 15.25 5.65 2.09
C GLY A 21 15.02 6.86 1.18
N ALA A 22 15.04 6.72 -0.15
CA ALA A 22 14.72 7.80 -1.07
C ALA A 22 13.21 8.03 -1.16
N VAL A 23 12.76 9.26 -0.92
CA VAL A 23 11.34 9.64 -0.97
C VAL A 23 10.83 9.57 -2.40
N LEU A 24 9.69 8.90 -2.58
CA LEU A 24 9.01 8.75 -3.86
C LEU A 24 7.83 9.74 -3.93
N PRO A 25 7.83 10.67 -4.90
CA PRO A 25 6.72 11.62 -5.03
C PRO A 25 5.50 10.89 -5.60
N VAL A 26 4.46 10.72 -4.78
CA VAL A 26 3.16 10.15 -5.19
C VAL A 26 2.14 11.30 -5.36
N PRO A 27 1.99 11.84 -6.59
CA PRO A 27 1.17 13.02 -6.81
C PRO A 27 -0.33 12.71 -6.79
N GLY A 28 -1.11 13.62 -6.20
CA GLY A 28 -2.56 13.60 -6.27
C GLY A 28 -3.24 12.61 -5.30
N ALA A 29 -4.50 12.87 -5.00
CA ALA A 29 -5.27 12.10 -4.01
C ALA A 29 -5.52 10.65 -4.46
N ARG A 30 -5.86 10.42 -5.73
CA ARG A 30 -6.22 9.09 -6.25
C ARG A 30 -5.07 8.08 -6.24
N LEU A 31 -3.85 8.52 -6.59
CA LEU A 31 -2.65 7.67 -6.50
C LEU A 31 -2.30 7.35 -5.04
N ARG A 32 -2.40 8.35 -4.15
CA ARG A 32 -2.21 8.15 -2.72
C ARG A 32 -3.23 7.17 -2.15
N ALA A 33 -4.52 7.33 -2.47
CA ALA A 33 -5.57 6.41 -2.06
C ALA A 33 -5.31 4.96 -2.54
N LEU A 34 -4.90 4.79 -3.80
CA LEU A 34 -4.51 3.48 -4.32
C LEU A 34 -3.33 2.88 -3.53
N LEU A 35 -2.26 3.64 -3.32
CA LEU A 35 -1.09 3.14 -2.59
C LEU A 35 -1.44 2.80 -1.14
N VAL A 36 -2.15 3.69 -0.44
CA VAL A 36 -2.59 3.48 0.95
C VAL A 36 -3.45 2.22 1.05
N ARG A 37 -4.45 2.07 0.17
CA ARG A 37 -5.35 0.91 0.21
C ARG A 37 -4.61 -0.41 0.01
N LEU A 38 -3.61 -0.44 -0.87
CA LEU A 38 -2.79 -1.62 -1.10
C LEU A 38 -1.75 -1.85 0.02
N ALA A 39 -1.16 -0.80 0.56
CA ALA A 39 -0.21 -0.87 1.67
C ALA A 39 -0.86 -1.43 2.93
N LEU A 40 -2.06 -0.98 3.27
CA LEU A 40 -2.86 -1.51 4.37
C LEU A 40 -3.28 -2.98 4.18
N ALA A 41 -3.16 -3.53 2.96
CA ALA A 41 -3.35 -4.96 2.74
C ALA A 41 -2.11 -5.79 3.06
N GLY A 42 -0.97 -5.18 3.44
CA GLY A 42 0.21 -5.87 3.95
C GLY A 42 0.79 -6.90 2.99
N GLY A 43 0.75 -6.62 1.68
CA GLY A 43 1.19 -7.58 0.67
C GLY A 43 0.16 -8.66 0.33
N HIS A 44 -1.11 -8.52 0.72
CA HIS A 44 -2.21 -9.34 0.21
C HIS A 44 -2.93 -8.67 -0.97
N PRO A 45 -3.54 -9.45 -1.88
CA PRO A 45 -4.28 -8.90 -3.01
C PRO A 45 -5.57 -8.19 -2.57
N VAL A 46 -5.86 -7.04 -3.18
CA VAL A 46 -7.11 -6.30 -3.02
C VAL A 46 -7.90 -6.35 -4.33
N GLY A 47 -9.16 -6.79 -4.26
CA GLY A 47 -10.05 -6.89 -5.41
C GLY A 47 -10.33 -5.53 -6.07
N ARG A 48 -10.56 -5.55 -7.39
CA ARG A 48 -10.81 -4.34 -8.20
C ARG A 48 -11.97 -3.50 -7.67
N THR A 49 -13.09 -4.11 -7.28
CA THR A 49 -14.25 -3.37 -6.75
C THR A 49 -13.92 -2.61 -5.47
N GLY A 50 -13.15 -3.24 -4.57
CA GLY A 50 -12.68 -2.59 -3.34
C GLY A 50 -11.73 -1.44 -3.60
N LEU A 51 -10.84 -1.57 -4.60
CA LEU A 51 -9.94 -0.50 -5.02
C LEU A 51 -10.71 0.67 -5.64
N ILE A 52 -11.66 0.38 -6.52
CA ILE A 52 -12.49 1.43 -7.14
C ILE A 52 -13.24 2.22 -6.06
N LYS A 53 -13.94 1.53 -5.15
CA LYS A 53 -14.66 2.18 -4.05
C LYS A 53 -13.73 3.01 -3.16
N ALA A 54 -12.51 2.53 -2.87
CA ALA A 54 -11.57 3.25 -2.03
C ALA A 54 -10.99 4.52 -2.70
N ILE A 55 -10.89 4.54 -4.03
CA ILE A 55 -10.27 5.66 -4.77
C ILE A 55 -11.29 6.74 -5.15
N TRP A 56 -12.50 6.33 -5.53
CA TRP A 56 -13.52 7.23 -6.09
C TRP A 56 -14.75 7.39 -5.20
N ALA A 57 -14.89 6.58 -4.15
CA ALA A 57 -16.10 6.54 -3.32
C ALA A 57 -17.37 6.45 -4.20
N ASP A 58 -18.18 7.50 -4.20
CA ASP A 58 -19.46 7.57 -4.90
C ASP A 58 -19.39 8.32 -6.26
N ASP A 59 -18.19 8.75 -6.69
CA ASP A 59 -17.95 9.47 -7.95
C ASP A 59 -16.95 8.73 -8.87
N PRO A 60 -17.29 7.51 -9.35
CA PRO A 60 -16.45 6.78 -10.28
C PRO A 60 -16.50 7.38 -11.70
N PRO A 61 -15.42 7.29 -12.49
CA PRO A 61 -15.44 7.69 -13.89
C PRO A 61 -16.28 6.70 -14.72
N ASP A 62 -16.61 7.07 -15.96
CA ASP A 62 -17.41 6.22 -16.86
C ASP A 62 -16.83 4.81 -17.06
N GLU A 63 -15.49 4.69 -17.06
CA GLU A 63 -14.78 3.43 -17.16
C GLU A 63 -13.82 3.20 -15.96
N PRO A 64 -14.33 2.76 -14.78
CA PRO A 64 -13.53 2.64 -13.57
C PRO A 64 -12.39 1.61 -13.68
N ALA A 65 -12.62 0.53 -14.43
CA ALA A 65 -11.62 -0.50 -14.63
C ALA A 65 -10.42 0.02 -15.44
N HIS A 66 -10.69 0.78 -16.50
CA HIS A 66 -9.65 1.40 -17.34
C HIS A 66 -8.91 2.49 -16.54
N ALA A 67 -9.63 3.33 -15.80
CA ALA A 67 -9.04 4.34 -14.93
C ALA A 67 -8.13 3.72 -13.84
N LEU A 68 -8.54 2.60 -13.23
CA LEU A 68 -7.72 1.88 -12.26
C LEU A 68 -6.44 1.34 -12.88
N GLN A 69 -6.51 0.77 -14.09
CA GLN A 69 -5.33 0.29 -14.81
C GLN A 69 -4.34 1.42 -15.09
N ALA A 70 -4.83 2.60 -15.50
CA ALA A 70 -4.00 3.78 -15.70
C ALA A 70 -3.32 4.25 -14.40
N LEU A 71 -4.05 4.26 -13.28
CA LEU A 71 -3.47 4.57 -11.96
C LEU A 71 -2.39 3.55 -11.55
N VAL A 72 -2.64 2.26 -11.73
CA VAL A 72 -1.65 1.20 -11.42
C VAL A 72 -0.39 1.34 -12.28
N SER A 73 -0.54 1.61 -13.58
CA SER A 73 0.59 1.86 -14.49
C SER A 73 1.42 3.07 -14.04
N ARG A 74 0.76 4.15 -13.63
CA ARG A 74 1.43 5.34 -13.10
C ARG A 74 2.11 5.07 -11.76
N LEU A 75 1.48 4.31 -10.87
CA LEU A 75 2.04 3.93 -9.59
C LEU A 75 3.30 3.07 -9.77
N ARG A 76 3.29 2.06 -10.65
CA ARG A 76 4.49 1.25 -10.95
C ARG A 76 5.69 2.09 -11.40
N ARG A 77 5.44 3.11 -12.24
CA ARG A 77 6.50 4.05 -12.67
C ARG A 77 7.06 4.85 -11.51
N ILE A 78 6.20 5.36 -10.62
CA ILE A 78 6.63 6.10 -9.41
C ILE A 78 7.42 5.20 -8.46
N LEU A 79 6.99 3.94 -8.30
CA LEU A 79 7.67 2.97 -7.45
C LEU A 79 8.94 2.40 -8.08
N GLY A 80 9.27 2.78 -9.33
CA GLY A 80 10.49 2.35 -10.02
C GLY A 80 10.54 0.85 -10.34
N SER A 81 9.40 0.15 -10.35
CA SER A 81 9.36 -1.27 -10.72
C SER A 81 7.95 -1.69 -11.17
N ALA A 82 7.88 -2.45 -12.25
CA ALA A 82 6.64 -3.06 -12.72
C ALA A 82 6.07 -4.07 -11.71
N ASP A 83 6.95 -4.75 -10.98
CA ASP A 83 6.61 -5.77 -9.97
C ASP A 83 6.24 -5.17 -8.62
N ALA A 84 6.41 -3.86 -8.43
CA ALA A 84 5.98 -3.18 -7.22
C ALA A 84 4.46 -3.32 -7.01
N VAL A 85 3.68 -3.41 -8.09
CA VAL A 85 2.25 -3.73 -8.02
C VAL A 85 1.94 -4.84 -9.01
N THR A 86 1.56 -6.02 -8.56
CA THR A 86 1.22 -7.16 -9.44
C THR A 86 -0.28 -7.38 -9.52
N ARG A 87 -0.74 -7.93 -10.65
CA ARG A 87 -2.14 -8.34 -10.80
C ARG A 87 -2.29 -9.74 -10.21
N HIS A 88 -3.29 -9.95 -9.36
CA HIS A 88 -3.54 -11.25 -8.72
C HIS A 88 -5.04 -11.47 -8.54
N ALA A 89 -5.56 -12.62 -8.96
CA ALA A 89 -6.95 -13.06 -8.75
C ALA A 89 -8.04 -11.97 -8.97
N GLY A 90 -7.94 -11.19 -10.05
CA GLY A 90 -8.92 -10.13 -10.36
C GLY A 90 -8.73 -8.80 -9.59
N GLY A 91 -7.64 -8.68 -8.84
CA GLY A 91 -7.24 -7.48 -8.10
C GLY A 91 -5.77 -7.12 -8.30
N TYR A 92 -5.25 -6.33 -7.36
CA TYR A 92 -3.86 -5.89 -7.34
C TYR A 92 -3.24 -6.12 -5.96
N ARG A 93 -1.93 -6.40 -5.95
CA ARG A 93 -1.11 -6.60 -4.75
C ARG A 93 0.07 -5.64 -4.82
N LEU A 94 0.37 -4.95 -3.72
CA LEU A 94 1.62 -4.21 -3.57
C LEU A 94 2.69 -5.17 -3.05
N ALA A 95 3.88 -5.16 -3.66
CA ALA A 95 5.05 -5.86 -3.15
C ALA A 95 5.65 -5.06 -1.99
N VAL A 96 5.13 -5.28 -0.79
CA VAL A 96 5.58 -4.68 0.46
C VAL A 96 5.45 -5.71 1.59
N ASP A 97 6.34 -5.64 2.58
CA ASP A 97 6.17 -6.36 3.84
C ASP A 97 5.26 -5.56 4.78
N ALA A 98 4.43 -6.21 5.58
CA ALA A 98 3.61 -5.55 6.59
C ALA A 98 4.47 -4.75 7.60
N ALA A 99 5.70 -5.21 7.89
CA ALA A 99 6.64 -4.51 8.78
C ALA A 99 7.15 -3.18 8.20
N ASP A 100 7.06 -2.98 6.88
CA ASP A 100 7.44 -1.74 6.19
C ASP A 100 6.27 -0.76 5.99
N VAL A 101 5.10 -1.09 6.54
CA VAL A 101 3.96 -0.18 6.63
C VAL A 101 3.80 0.19 8.10
N ASP A 102 4.06 1.45 8.45
CA ASP A 102 4.12 1.89 9.85
C ASP A 102 2.84 1.60 10.65
N ALA A 103 1.67 1.74 10.02
CA ALA A 103 0.38 1.44 10.62
C ALA A 103 0.25 -0.05 10.98
N LEU A 104 0.63 -0.95 10.06
CA LEU A 104 0.57 -2.39 10.29
C LEU A 104 1.62 -2.84 11.31
N ARG A 105 2.83 -2.27 11.25
CA ARG A 105 3.87 -2.49 12.24
C ARG A 105 3.43 -2.04 13.63
N PHE A 106 2.78 -0.88 13.73
CA PHE A 106 2.23 -0.37 14.98
C PHE A 106 1.17 -1.31 15.54
N GLU A 107 0.19 -1.73 14.72
CA GLU A 107 -0.86 -2.67 15.13
C GLU A 107 -0.28 -3.98 15.68
N HIS A 108 0.72 -4.54 15.00
CA HIS A 108 1.41 -5.75 15.43
C HIS A 108 2.12 -5.58 16.78
N LEU A 109 2.93 -4.53 16.93
CA LEU A 109 3.66 -4.26 18.17
C LEU A 109 2.71 -3.95 19.33
N ALA A 110 1.62 -3.23 19.07
CA ALA A 110 0.60 -2.93 20.07
C ALA A 110 -0.14 -4.18 20.54
N ALA A 111 -0.40 -5.15 19.65
CA ALA A 111 -0.97 -6.44 20.01
C ALA A 111 0.00 -7.25 20.90
N GLN A 112 1.26 -7.36 20.50
CA GLN A 112 2.29 -8.05 21.28
C GLN A 112 2.46 -7.47 22.68
N GLY A 113 2.48 -6.13 22.81
CA GLY A 113 2.54 -5.47 24.11
C GLY A 113 1.34 -5.80 25.00
N ARG A 114 0.13 -5.85 24.44
CA ARG A 114 -1.07 -6.26 25.20
C ARG A 114 -0.99 -7.71 25.68
N ASP A 115 -0.46 -8.61 24.85
CA ASP A 115 -0.33 -10.02 25.21
C ASP A 115 0.72 -10.22 26.31
N ARG A 116 1.85 -9.53 26.22
CA ARG A 116 2.91 -9.50 27.26
C ARG A 116 2.43 -8.99 28.61
N LEU A 117 1.69 -7.89 28.61
CA LEU A 117 1.06 -7.36 29.82
C LEU A 117 0.06 -8.36 30.44
N ARG A 118 -0.66 -9.12 29.61
CA ARG A 118 -1.59 -10.16 30.10
C ARG A 118 -0.87 -11.38 30.66
N SER A 119 0.31 -11.74 30.13
CA SER A 119 1.12 -12.87 30.60
C SER A 119 2.02 -12.52 31.79
N GLY A 120 2.05 -11.26 32.25
CA GLY A 120 2.88 -10.83 33.36
C GLY A 120 4.37 -10.72 33.04
N ASP A 121 4.71 -10.63 31.75
CA ASP A 121 6.09 -10.51 31.24
C ASP A 121 6.21 -9.17 30.47
N PRO A 122 6.61 -8.08 31.13
CA PRO A 122 6.63 -6.73 30.53
C PRO A 122 7.65 -6.56 29.40
#